data_AF-A0A9D3V219-F1
#
_entry.id   AF-A0A9D3V219-F1
#
_cell.length_a   1.000
_cell.length_b   1.000
_cell.length_c   1.000
_cell.angle_alpha   90.00
_cell.angle_beta   90.00
_cell.angle_gamma   90.00
#
_symmetry.space_group_name_H-M   'P 1'
#
loop_
_entity.id
_entity.type
_entity.pdbx_description
1 polymer ?
#
loop_
_entity_poly.entity_id
_entity_poly.type
_entity_poly.pdbx_seq_one_letter_code
_entity_poly.pdbx_strand_id
1 'polypeptide(L)'
;MKRVSSPNVFSTTATTTLLTSPYRPPDKGNCRSNNVKVMGNKKAGVHGNVADYHVFNGGVHSGKPSFMKWTLNDVVNVVRSHRIPCVFAVGLVFFMYVEYTIRMVPHSSPPLDWGFLLTRSFHRALASRPLLNTVLAALNTVFVLMQTVYIVWAWVIEGRPRATISALFMFTCRGILGCSTQLPLPQEFLGSGVDFPVGNVSFFLFFSGHVAGAVIASLDMRRMQRRGMAWLFDILNVLQSLRLLATRGHYTIDLAVGLGAGILFDFLAGKYEQSKTTKTSTFSRSMKEIC
;
A
#
# COMPACT_ATOMS: atom_id res chain seq x y z
N MET A 1 -11.77 69.55 -32.20
CA MET A 1 -10.59 70.28 -31.70
C MET A 1 -9.87 69.34 -30.72
N LYS A 2 -8.61 68.96 -31.03
CA LYS A 2 -7.62 68.18 -30.21
C LYS A 2 -8.06 66.79 -29.66
N ARG A 3 -7.77 65.61 -30.23
CA ARG A 3 -6.55 64.86 -30.70
C ARG A 3 -5.70 64.20 -29.60
N VAL A 4 -5.50 62.87 -29.76
CA VAL A 4 -4.32 62.00 -29.41
C VAL A 4 -4.29 61.50 -27.95
N SER A 5 -4.03 60.23 -27.57
CA SER A 5 -3.22 59.11 -28.12
C SER A 5 -3.55 57.77 -27.42
N SER A 6 -3.62 56.66 -28.18
CA SER A 6 -3.11 55.33 -27.76
C SER A 6 -1.58 55.26 -28.02
N PRO A 7 -0.82 54.19 -27.72
CA PRO A 7 -0.99 53.02 -26.84
C PRO A 7 0.17 52.90 -25.82
N ASN A 8 0.18 51.91 -24.92
CA ASN A 8 1.43 51.42 -24.32
C ASN A 8 1.42 49.91 -24.14
N VAL A 9 2.12 49.26 -25.07
CA VAL A 9 2.73 47.93 -24.94
C VAL A 9 4.01 48.12 -24.14
N PHE A 10 4.25 47.30 -23.11
CA PHE A 10 5.61 47.05 -22.63
C PHE A 10 5.79 45.57 -22.28
N SER A 11 6.80 44.98 -22.93
CA SER A 11 7.27 43.61 -22.82
C SER A 11 8.26 43.41 -21.68
N THR A 12 8.53 42.13 -21.38
CA THR A 12 9.71 41.56 -20.68
C THR A 12 9.65 41.69 -19.14
N THR A 13 9.72 40.61 -18.35
CA THR A 13 10.82 39.63 -18.32
C THR A 13 10.36 38.28 -17.76
N ALA A 14 10.66 37.21 -18.49
CA ALA A 14 10.59 35.83 -18.03
C ALA A 14 11.62 35.59 -16.92
N THR A 15 11.19 35.10 -15.76
CA THR A 15 12.09 34.48 -14.77
C THR A 15 11.80 33.00 -14.73
N THR A 16 12.56 32.26 -15.53
CA THR A 16 12.65 30.82 -15.52
C THR A 16 13.49 30.40 -14.31
N THR A 17 12.87 30.01 -13.20
CA THR A 17 13.58 29.33 -12.11
C THR A 17 13.59 27.83 -12.38
N LEU A 18 14.57 27.40 -13.16
CA LEU A 18 14.99 26.00 -13.29
C LEU A 18 15.56 25.53 -11.94
N LEU A 19 14.79 24.72 -11.20
CA LEU A 19 15.34 23.94 -10.08
C LEU A 19 15.79 22.58 -10.62
N THR A 20 17.05 22.56 -11.04
CA THR A 20 17.79 21.39 -11.47
C THR A 20 18.05 20.44 -10.29
N SER A 21 17.62 19.21 -10.49
CA SER A 21 17.96 18.01 -9.73
C SER A 21 19.48 17.72 -9.80
N PRO A 22 20.16 17.39 -8.69
CA PRO A 22 21.48 16.80 -8.76
C PRO A 22 21.38 15.28 -8.59
N TYR A 23 21.09 14.57 -9.69
CA TYR A 23 21.43 13.15 -9.83
C TYR A 23 22.80 13.06 -10.50
N ARG A 24 23.82 12.65 -9.74
CA ARG A 24 25.22 12.54 -10.18
C ARG A 24 25.43 11.13 -10.78
N PRO A 25 25.82 10.99 -12.05
CA PRO A 25 26.23 9.70 -12.61
C PRO A 25 27.68 9.37 -12.18
N PRO A 26 28.06 8.08 -12.06
CA PRO A 26 29.45 7.70 -11.80
C PRO A 26 30.28 7.77 -13.08
N ASP A 27 31.38 8.53 -13.01
CA ASP A 27 32.38 8.70 -14.05
C ASP A 27 33.13 7.40 -14.34
N LYS A 28 33.21 7.04 -15.63
CA LYS A 28 34.21 6.12 -16.17
C LYS A 28 35.45 6.94 -16.50
N GLY A 29 36.56 6.68 -15.80
CA GLY A 29 37.78 7.47 -15.97
C GLY A 29 39.05 6.76 -15.53
N ASN A 30 39.58 5.97 -16.46
CA ASN A 30 41.01 5.83 -16.78
C ASN A 30 41.97 5.08 -15.84
N CYS A 31 42.62 4.10 -16.47
CA CYS A 31 43.78 3.36 -16.01
C CYS A 31 44.96 4.27 -15.68
N ARG A 32 45.66 3.98 -14.57
CA ARG A 32 47.11 4.21 -14.53
C ARG A 32 47.81 3.18 -13.63
N SER A 33 48.65 2.41 -14.31
CA SER A 33 49.67 1.50 -13.79
C SER A 33 50.59 2.20 -12.80
N ASN A 34 50.84 1.58 -11.65
CA ASN A 34 52.03 1.84 -10.85
C ASN A 34 52.66 0.49 -10.48
N ASN A 35 53.73 0.17 -11.23
CA ASN A 35 54.70 -0.85 -10.92
C ASN A 35 55.34 -0.58 -9.55
N VAL A 36 55.28 -1.55 -8.64
CA VAL A 36 56.25 -1.67 -7.55
C VAL A 36 56.94 -3.01 -7.70
N LYS A 37 58.19 -2.93 -8.15
CA LYS A 37 59.15 -4.02 -8.29
C LYS A 37 59.92 -4.12 -6.98
N VAL A 38 59.79 -5.23 -6.26
CA VAL A 38 60.69 -5.60 -5.17
C VAL A 38 61.20 -7.02 -5.43
N MET A 39 62.52 -7.11 -5.67
CA MET A 39 63.31 -8.35 -5.72
C MET A 39 63.19 -9.09 -4.37
N GLY A 40 63.27 -10.40 -4.24
CA GLY A 40 63.50 -11.51 -5.14
C GLY A 40 63.84 -12.72 -4.26
N ASN A 41 63.50 -13.93 -4.69
CA ASN A 41 64.37 -15.07 -4.47
C ASN A 41 64.08 -16.19 -5.47
N LYS A 42 65.11 -16.57 -6.21
CA LYS A 42 65.12 -17.69 -7.17
C LYS A 42 65.00 -19.01 -6.43
N LYS A 43 64.23 -19.95 -6.98
CA LYS A 43 64.72 -21.29 -7.35
C LYS A 43 63.90 -21.84 -8.51
N ALA A 44 64.62 -22.32 -9.52
CA ALA A 44 64.12 -22.81 -10.80
C ALA A 44 63.63 -24.27 -10.68
N GLY A 45 62.71 -24.67 -11.56
CA GLY A 45 62.52 -26.09 -11.85
C GLY A 45 61.19 -26.48 -12.53
N VAL A 46 61.22 -26.53 -13.86
CA VAL A 46 60.61 -27.56 -14.72
C VAL A 46 59.09 -27.55 -14.98
N HIS A 47 58.79 -27.54 -16.28
CA HIS A 47 57.57 -27.86 -17.01
C HIS A 47 56.71 -29.00 -16.41
N GLY A 48 55.39 -28.80 -16.42
CA GLY A 48 54.41 -29.89 -16.28
C GLY A 48 52.98 -29.39 -16.36
N ASN A 49 52.36 -29.57 -17.53
CA ASN A 49 50.92 -29.45 -17.75
C ASN A 49 50.20 -30.50 -16.88
N VAL A 50 49.41 -30.09 -15.89
CA VAL A 50 48.35 -30.92 -15.32
C VAL A 50 47.18 -30.00 -14.95
N ALA A 51 46.05 -30.25 -15.60
CA ALA A 51 44.76 -29.69 -15.25
C ALA A 51 44.40 -30.17 -13.84
N ASP A 52 44.20 -29.23 -12.91
CA ASP A 52 43.75 -29.57 -11.56
C ASP A 52 42.43 -28.86 -11.26
N TYR A 53 41.44 -29.69 -10.94
CA TYR A 53 40.08 -29.31 -10.62
C TYR A 53 40.08 -28.63 -9.26
N HIS A 54 39.89 -27.31 -9.21
CA HIS A 54 39.58 -26.65 -7.95
C HIS A 54 38.12 -26.86 -7.56
N VAL A 55 37.93 -27.98 -6.85
CA VAL A 55 36.93 -28.26 -5.84
C VAL A 55 36.39 -26.97 -5.21
N PHE A 56 35.06 -26.80 -5.24
CA PHE A 56 34.33 -25.83 -4.42
C PHE A 56 34.62 -26.13 -2.95
N ASN A 57 35.61 -25.43 -2.39
CA ASN A 57 35.90 -25.49 -0.97
C ASN A 57 34.80 -24.72 -0.24
N GLY A 58 33.78 -25.46 0.21
CA GLY A 58 32.73 -25.00 1.11
C GLY A 58 33.32 -24.63 2.46
N GLY A 59 34.02 -23.50 2.51
CA GLY A 59 34.53 -22.92 3.74
C GLY A 59 33.36 -22.34 4.52
N VAL A 60 32.87 -23.09 5.50
CA VAL A 60 32.03 -22.58 6.58
C VAL A 60 32.75 -21.36 7.16
N HIS A 61 32.27 -20.16 6.82
CA HIS A 61 32.69 -18.93 7.46
C HIS A 61 32.26 -19.02 8.93
N SER A 62 33.15 -19.50 9.80
CA SER A 62 33.05 -19.33 11.24
C SER A 62 33.34 -17.86 11.58
N GLY A 63 32.49 -16.97 11.05
CA GLY A 63 32.45 -15.57 11.44
C GLY A 63 31.75 -15.47 12.78
N LYS A 64 32.34 -14.77 13.75
CA LYS A 64 31.66 -14.42 15.00
C LYS A 64 30.27 -13.89 14.66
N PRO A 65 29.20 -14.39 15.31
CA PRO A 65 27.84 -14.02 14.98
C PRO A 65 27.66 -12.50 15.09
N SER A 66 26.84 -11.95 14.19
CA SER A 66 26.74 -10.50 13.94
C SER A 66 26.60 -9.67 15.22
N PHE A 67 25.79 -10.14 16.18
CA PHE A 67 25.53 -9.46 17.46
C PHE A 67 26.79 -9.30 18.34
N MET A 68 27.83 -10.13 18.19
CA MET A 68 29.07 -10.01 18.96
C MET A 68 29.97 -8.85 18.46
N LYS A 69 29.65 -8.27 17.32
CA LYS A 69 30.36 -7.10 16.75
C LYS A 69 29.67 -5.78 17.07
N TRP A 70 28.50 -5.83 17.71
CA TRP A 70 27.70 -4.65 17.98
C TRP A 70 28.28 -3.87 19.15
N THR A 71 28.53 -2.59 18.93
CA THR A 71 28.85 -1.62 19.97
C THR A 71 27.59 -0.89 20.43
N LEU A 72 27.64 -0.25 21.61
CA LEU A 72 26.55 0.60 22.08
C LEU A 72 26.20 1.72 21.08
N ASN A 73 27.20 2.21 20.33
CA ASN A 73 27.00 3.20 19.28
C ASN A 73 26.19 2.63 18.10
N ASP A 74 26.38 1.35 17.76
CA ASP A 74 25.60 0.68 16.71
C ASP A 74 24.14 0.50 17.12
N VAL A 75 23.88 0.16 18.39
CA VAL A 75 22.51 0.07 18.93
C VAL A 75 21.81 1.42 18.86
N VAL A 76 22.46 2.50 19.32
CA VAL A 76 21.90 3.86 19.26
C VAL A 76 21.67 4.31 17.82
N ASN A 77 22.58 3.97 16.90
CA ASN A 77 22.41 4.26 15.47
C ASN A 77 21.24 3.48 14.86
N VAL A 78 21.04 2.21 15.22
CA VAL A 78 19.89 1.43 14.76
C VAL A 78 18.59 2.04 15.24
N VAL A 79 18.49 2.46 16.51
CA VAL A 79 17.28 3.12 17.04
C VAL A 79 17.02 4.46 16.33
N ARG A 80 18.06 5.24 16.04
CA ARG A 80 17.91 6.53 15.35
C ARG A 80 17.58 6.39 13.87
N SER A 81 18.20 5.43 13.19
CA SER A 81 18.09 5.20 11.73
C SER A 81 16.86 4.37 11.37
N HIS A 82 16.51 3.38 12.19
CA HIS A 82 15.45 2.40 11.95
C HIS A 82 14.34 2.47 13.01
N ARG A 83 13.81 3.68 13.22
CA ARG A 83 12.74 3.93 14.22
C ARG A 83 11.53 3.02 14.06
N ILE A 84 11.08 2.78 12.82
CA ILE A 84 9.90 1.96 12.55
C ILE A 84 10.12 0.50 13.00
N PRO A 85 11.14 -0.24 12.52
CA PRO A 85 11.45 -1.58 13.03
C PRO A 85 11.59 -1.65 14.55
N CYS A 86 12.21 -0.65 15.19
CA CYS A 86 12.35 -0.62 16.65
C CYS A 86 10.99 -0.50 17.37
N VAL A 87 10.08 0.36 16.89
CA VAL A 87 8.72 0.46 17.42
C VAL A 87 7.97 -0.87 17.25
N PHE A 88 8.11 -1.53 16.10
CA PHE A 88 7.51 -2.85 15.88
C PHE A 88 8.12 -3.92 16.80
N ALA A 89 9.42 -3.88 17.07
CA ALA A 89 10.07 -4.82 17.99
C ALA A 89 9.56 -4.66 19.43
N VAL A 90 9.42 -3.42 19.92
CA VAL A 90 8.82 -3.14 21.23
C VAL A 90 7.36 -3.58 21.25
N GLY A 91 6.60 -3.25 20.20
CA GLY A 91 5.21 -3.67 20.05
C GLY A 91 5.05 -5.20 20.04
N LEU A 92 5.94 -5.93 19.38
CA LEU A 92 5.95 -7.40 19.35
C LEU A 92 6.10 -7.97 20.76
N VAL A 93 7.07 -7.50 21.53
CA VAL A 93 7.28 -7.96 22.92
C VAL A 93 6.06 -7.65 23.78
N PHE A 94 5.49 -6.45 23.64
CA PHE A 94 4.27 -6.06 24.34
C PHE A 94 3.09 -6.97 23.98
N PHE A 95 2.82 -7.19 22.69
CA PHE A 95 1.69 -8.03 22.26
C PHE A 95 1.90 -9.51 22.57
N MET A 96 3.14 -10.00 22.62
CA MET A 96 3.44 -11.34 23.13
C MET A 96 3.01 -11.46 24.60
N TYR A 97 3.34 -10.47 25.44
CA TYR A 97 2.87 -10.44 26.83
C TYR A 97 1.33 -10.38 26.92
N VAL A 98 0.69 -9.55 26.09
CA VAL A 98 -0.79 -9.49 26.03
C VAL A 98 -1.38 -10.82 25.62
N GLU A 99 -0.86 -11.48 24.58
CA GLU A 99 -1.34 -12.79 24.12
C GLU A 99 -1.23 -13.87 25.20
N TYR A 100 -0.15 -13.87 26.00
CA TYR A 100 0.01 -14.80 27.11
C TYR A 100 -0.90 -14.53 28.31
N THR A 101 -1.46 -13.32 28.42
CA THR A 101 -2.26 -12.89 29.58
C THR A 101 -3.74 -12.63 29.25
N ILE A 102 -4.10 -12.52 27.97
CA ILE A 102 -5.46 -12.23 27.54
C ILE A 102 -6.35 -13.44 27.80
N ARG A 103 -7.51 -13.18 28.42
CA ARG A 103 -8.53 -14.21 28.62
C ARG A 103 -9.28 -14.43 27.31
N MET A 104 -9.35 -15.68 26.88
CA MET A 104 -10.13 -16.05 25.70
C MET A 104 -11.62 -15.73 25.92
N VAL A 105 -12.28 -15.26 24.86
CA VAL A 105 -13.73 -15.03 24.88
C VAL A 105 -14.44 -16.40 24.94
N PRO A 106 -15.40 -16.62 25.86
CA PRO A 106 -16.14 -17.87 25.94
C PRO A 106 -16.91 -18.16 24.64
N HIS A 107 -17.05 -19.44 24.29
CA HIS A 107 -17.76 -19.88 23.09
C HIS A 107 -19.25 -19.48 23.05
N SER A 108 -19.87 -19.23 24.20
CA SER A 108 -21.26 -18.79 24.34
C SER A 108 -21.44 -17.27 24.20
N SER A 109 -20.35 -16.51 24.13
CA SER A 109 -20.37 -15.04 24.05
C SER A 109 -20.19 -14.56 22.61
N PRO A 110 -20.81 -13.42 22.22
CA PRO A 110 -20.53 -12.83 20.92
C PRO A 110 -19.06 -12.41 20.80
N PRO A 111 -18.51 -12.31 19.57
CA PRO A 111 -17.14 -11.85 19.37
C PRO A 111 -16.91 -10.48 20.01
N LEU A 112 -15.82 -10.35 20.77
CA LEU A 112 -15.41 -9.07 21.36
C LEU A 112 -14.78 -8.18 20.30
N ASP A 113 -15.35 -6.99 20.11
CA ASP A 113 -14.83 -5.98 19.21
C ASP A 113 -14.63 -4.65 19.92
N TRP A 114 -13.38 -4.19 20.00
CA TRP A 114 -13.02 -2.92 20.66
C TRP A 114 -13.58 -1.70 19.94
N GLY A 115 -13.65 -1.72 18.61
CA GLY A 115 -14.28 -0.65 17.87
C GLY A 115 -15.78 -0.57 18.15
N PHE A 116 -16.42 -1.71 18.43
CA PHE A 116 -17.81 -1.69 18.89
C PHE A 116 -17.99 -1.01 20.24
N LEU A 117 -17.07 -1.25 21.17
CA LEU A 117 -17.05 -0.55 22.45
C LEU A 117 -16.81 0.95 22.28
N LEU A 118 -15.84 1.34 21.45
CA LEU A 118 -15.52 2.74 21.16
C LEU A 118 -16.69 3.51 20.54
N THR A 119 -17.45 2.86 19.66
CA THR A 119 -18.57 3.46 18.94
C THR A 119 -19.91 3.32 19.64
N ARG A 120 -19.95 2.82 20.88
CA ARG A 120 -21.20 2.51 21.60
C ARG A 120 -22.12 3.72 21.79
N SER A 121 -21.56 4.90 22.08
CA SER A 121 -22.33 6.15 22.22
C SER A 121 -22.98 6.54 20.89
N PHE A 122 -22.21 6.45 19.80
CA PHE A 122 -22.70 6.76 18.46
C PHE A 122 -23.75 5.75 18.01
N HIS A 123 -23.53 4.44 18.26
CA HIS A 123 -24.51 3.39 18.03
C HIS A 123 -25.86 3.69 18.71
N ARG A 124 -25.85 4.07 20.00
CA ARG A 124 -27.08 4.46 20.72
C ARG A 124 -27.76 5.68 20.10
N ALA A 125 -26.98 6.68 19.68
CA ALA A 125 -27.51 7.85 19.00
C ALA A 125 -28.21 7.48 17.67
N LEU A 126 -27.61 6.59 16.87
CA LEU A 126 -28.20 6.06 15.64
C LEU A 126 -29.48 5.27 15.92
N ALA A 127 -29.46 4.38 16.92
CA ALA A 127 -30.63 3.59 17.32
C ALA A 127 -31.80 4.48 17.76
N SER A 128 -31.51 5.56 18.49
CA SER A 128 -32.53 6.51 18.95
C SER A 128 -33.10 7.42 17.85
N ARG A 129 -32.43 7.51 16.69
CA ARG A 129 -32.80 8.43 15.59
C ARG A 129 -32.78 7.69 14.24
N PRO A 130 -33.83 6.92 13.93
CA PRO A 130 -33.89 6.11 12.70
C PRO A 130 -33.70 6.93 11.41
N LEU A 131 -34.24 8.14 11.36
CA LEU A 131 -34.06 9.05 10.22
C LEU A 131 -32.58 9.38 9.98
N LEU A 132 -31.83 9.65 11.04
CA LEU A 132 -30.41 9.96 10.95
C LEU A 132 -29.62 8.72 10.48
N ASN A 133 -29.97 7.52 10.94
CA ASN A 133 -29.37 6.29 10.43
C ASN A 133 -29.63 6.14 8.91
N THR A 134 -30.86 6.36 8.46
CA THR A 134 -31.24 6.27 7.04
C THR A 134 -30.54 7.32 6.18
N VAL A 135 -30.40 8.56 6.66
CA VAL A 135 -29.66 9.60 5.93
C VAL A 135 -28.18 9.22 5.79
N LEU A 136 -27.55 8.77 6.88
CA LEU A 136 -26.16 8.31 6.81
C LEU A 136 -26.00 7.04 5.96
N ALA A 137 -27.04 6.19 5.89
CA ALA A 137 -27.12 5.07 4.96
C ALA A 137 -27.10 5.50 3.52
N ALA A 138 -27.98 6.43 3.16
CA ALA A 138 -28.01 7.00 1.82
C ALA A 138 -26.67 7.63 1.44
N LEU A 139 -26.03 8.38 2.35
CA LEU A 139 -24.72 8.99 2.10
C LEU A 139 -23.61 7.95 1.86
N ASN A 140 -23.57 6.87 2.64
CA ASN A 140 -22.63 5.77 2.40
C ASN A 140 -22.86 5.13 1.03
N THR A 141 -24.13 4.88 0.67
CA THR A 141 -24.48 4.29 -0.62
C THR A 141 -24.07 5.21 -1.78
N VAL A 142 -24.31 6.52 -1.67
CA VAL A 142 -23.82 7.51 -2.64
C VAL A 142 -22.30 7.46 -2.75
N PHE A 143 -21.58 7.37 -1.62
CA PHE A 143 -20.13 7.31 -1.65
C PHE A 143 -19.60 6.01 -2.31
N VAL A 144 -20.24 4.87 -2.10
CA VAL A 144 -19.92 3.63 -2.84
C VAL A 144 -20.10 3.82 -4.33
N LEU A 145 -21.22 4.41 -4.74
CA LEU A 145 -21.48 4.69 -6.15
C LEU A 145 -20.41 5.61 -6.73
N MET A 146 -19.98 6.64 -5.99
CA MET A 146 -18.86 7.50 -6.40
C MET A 146 -17.56 6.71 -6.60
N GLN A 147 -17.25 5.74 -5.75
CA GLN A 147 -16.08 4.85 -5.92
C GLN A 147 -16.20 4.03 -7.20
N THR A 148 -17.35 3.38 -7.41
CA THR A 148 -17.60 2.58 -8.62
C THR A 148 -17.51 3.42 -9.89
N VAL A 149 -18.18 4.58 -9.90
CA VAL A 149 -18.16 5.52 -11.03
C VAL A 149 -16.73 5.98 -11.32
N TYR A 150 -15.95 6.34 -10.29
CA TYR A 150 -14.56 6.75 -10.48
C TYR A 150 -13.70 5.64 -11.08
N ILE A 151 -13.79 4.42 -10.55
CA ILE A 151 -12.98 3.27 -11.03
C ILE A 151 -13.34 2.95 -12.49
N VAL A 152 -14.63 2.90 -12.82
CA VAL A 152 -15.10 2.67 -14.19
C VAL A 152 -14.68 3.81 -15.11
N TRP A 153 -14.80 5.06 -14.67
CA TRP A 153 -14.36 6.24 -15.42
C TRP A 153 -12.86 6.19 -15.73
N ALA A 154 -12.02 5.89 -14.72
CA ALA A 154 -10.57 5.78 -14.89
C ALA A 154 -10.20 4.73 -15.95
N TRP A 155 -10.97 3.65 -16.05
CA TRP A 155 -10.76 2.64 -17.08
C TRP A 155 -11.31 3.04 -18.45
N VAL A 156 -12.60 3.40 -18.53
CA VAL A 156 -13.30 3.59 -19.81
C VAL A 156 -12.89 4.89 -20.51
N ILE A 157 -12.70 5.97 -19.74
CA ILE A 157 -12.45 7.30 -20.30
C ILE A 157 -10.96 7.62 -20.29
N GLU A 158 -10.27 7.33 -19.19
CA GLU A 158 -8.84 7.65 -19.07
C GLU A 158 -7.93 6.50 -19.56
N GLY A 159 -8.49 5.32 -19.86
CA GLY A 159 -7.72 4.18 -20.36
C GLY A 159 -6.76 3.57 -19.33
N ARG A 160 -6.98 3.80 -18.04
CA ARG A 160 -6.09 3.36 -16.93
C ARG A 160 -6.69 2.16 -16.21
N PRO A 161 -6.30 0.91 -16.55
CA PRO A 161 -6.98 -0.27 -16.05
C PRO A 161 -6.59 -0.65 -14.61
N ARG A 162 -5.50 -0.09 -14.05
CA ARG A 162 -4.97 -0.45 -12.72
C ARG A 162 -6.03 -0.49 -11.63
N ALA A 163 -6.83 0.57 -11.49
CA ALA A 163 -7.84 0.66 -10.44
C ALA A 163 -8.91 -0.43 -10.60
N THR A 164 -9.31 -0.72 -11.83
CA THR A 164 -10.27 -1.78 -12.17
C THR A 164 -9.70 -3.17 -11.90
N ILE A 165 -8.45 -3.44 -12.28
CA ILE A 165 -7.77 -4.71 -11.99
C ILE A 165 -7.66 -4.91 -10.47
N SER A 166 -7.31 -3.86 -9.73
CA SER A 166 -7.25 -3.88 -8.27
C SER A 166 -8.60 -4.21 -7.66
N ALA A 167 -9.68 -3.57 -8.15
CA ALA A 167 -11.04 -3.82 -7.69
C ALA A 167 -11.49 -5.25 -8.01
N LEU A 168 -11.16 -5.79 -9.18
CA LEU A 168 -11.44 -7.17 -9.57
C LEU A 168 -10.76 -8.16 -8.62
N PHE A 169 -9.44 -8.04 -8.40
CA PHE A 169 -8.72 -8.90 -7.47
C PHE A 169 -9.31 -8.82 -6.06
N MET A 170 -9.60 -7.60 -5.60
CA MET A 170 -10.17 -7.36 -4.29
C MET A 170 -11.54 -8.02 -4.11
N PHE A 171 -12.49 -7.78 -5.01
CA PHE A 171 -13.84 -8.33 -4.87
C PHE A 171 -13.88 -9.85 -5.07
N THR A 172 -13.04 -10.40 -5.96
CA THR A 172 -12.92 -11.86 -6.11
C THR A 172 -12.36 -12.50 -4.84
N CYS A 173 -11.27 -11.98 -4.29
CA CYS A 173 -10.70 -12.50 -3.04
C CYS A 173 -11.65 -12.31 -1.85
N ARG A 174 -12.35 -11.18 -1.76
CA ARG A 174 -13.41 -10.95 -0.76
C ARG A 174 -14.52 -12.00 -0.87
N GLY A 175 -14.97 -12.33 -2.08
CA GLY A 175 -15.98 -13.36 -2.30
C GLY A 175 -15.51 -14.74 -1.85
N ILE A 176 -14.28 -15.13 -2.19
CA ILE A 176 -13.69 -16.41 -1.77
C ILE A 176 -13.59 -16.48 -0.25
N LEU A 177 -12.98 -15.48 0.39
CA LEU A 177 -12.78 -15.46 1.84
C LEU A 177 -14.10 -15.38 2.61
N GLY A 178 -15.06 -14.59 2.11
CA GLY A 178 -16.39 -14.50 2.70
C GLY A 178 -17.19 -15.81 2.61
N CYS A 179 -16.97 -16.61 1.56
CA CYS A 179 -17.51 -17.97 1.47
C CYS A 179 -16.76 -18.96 2.38
N SER A 180 -15.45 -18.81 2.54
CA SER A 180 -14.63 -19.68 3.39
C SER A 180 -14.80 -19.39 4.89
N THR A 181 -15.16 -18.16 5.27
CA THR A 181 -15.32 -17.76 6.66
C THR A 181 -16.41 -16.70 6.78
N GLN A 182 -17.54 -17.11 7.38
CA GLN A 182 -18.67 -16.22 7.66
C GLN A 182 -18.63 -15.80 9.12
N LEU A 183 -18.52 -14.49 9.34
CA LEU A 183 -18.69 -13.92 10.67
C LEU A 183 -20.19 -13.77 10.98
N PRO A 184 -20.64 -14.00 12.22
CA PRO A 184 -22.02 -13.79 12.58
C PRO A 184 -22.36 -12.30 12.55
N LEU A 185 -23.52 -11.96 12.01
CA LEU A 185 -24.07 -10.61 12.08
C LEU A 185 -24.44 -10.29 13.54
N PRO A 186 -23.94 -9.19 14.13
CA PRO A 186 -24.31 -8.81 15.49
C PRO A 186 -25.83 -8.60 15.62
N GLN A 187 -26.44 -9.06 16.72
CA GLN A 187 -27.88 -8.90 16.97
C GLN A 187 -28.32 -7.43 17.05
N GLU A 188 -27.39 -6.53 17.40
CA GLU A 188 -27.59 -5.09 17.44
C GLU A 188 -27.43 -4.41 16.07
N PHE A 189 -27.40 -5.15 14.96
CA PHE A 189 -27.20 -4.57 13.64
C PHE A 189 -28.32 -3.58 13.26
N LEU A 190 -27.94 -2.34 12.98
CA LEU A 190 -28.84 -1.27 12.54
C LEU A 190 -28.82 -1.16 11.01
N GLY A 191 -29.52 -2.08 10.35
CA GLY A 191 -29.71 -2.01 8.90
C GLY A 191 -30.65 -0.89 8.48
N SER A 192 -30.47 -0.37 7.27
CA SER A 192 -31.42 0.51 6.58
C SER A 192 -31.75 -0.06 5.21
N GLY A 193 -33.00 0.12 4.73
CA GLY A 193 -33.41 -0.36 3.40
C GLY A 193 -32.68 0.30 2.23
N VAL A 194 -31.92 1.37 2.50
CA VAL A 194 -31.08 2.08 1.52
C VAL A 194 -29.58 1.77 1.67
N ASP A 195 -29.20 0.88 2.59
CA ASP A 195 -27.81 0.44 2.74
C ASP A 195 -27.37 -0.39 1.53
N PHE A 196 -26.14 -0.20 1.08
CA PHE A 196 -25.57 -1.04 0.04
C PHE A 196 -24.82 -2.25 0.66
N PRO A 197 -25.07 -3.50 0.22
CA PRO A 197 -26.01 -3.91 -0.84
C PRO A 197 -27.48 -3.72 -0.46
N VAL A 198 -28.27 -3.19 -1.40
CA VAL A 198 -29.66 -2.77 -1.16
C VAL A 198 -30.56 -3.96 -0.83
N GLY A 199 -31.27 -3.86 0.29
CA GLY A 199 -32.20 -4.86 0.77
C GLY A 199 -31.63 -5.75 1.87
N ASN A 200 -32.49 -6.61 2.44
CA ASN A 200 -32.14 -7.56 3.49
C ASN A 200 -31.39 -8.77 2.91
N VAL A 201 -30.39 -8.52 2.06
CA VAL A 201 -29.63 -9.53 1.33
C VAL A 201 -28.42 -9.98 2.14
N SER A 202 -28.06 -11.25 2.05
CA SER A 202 -26.85 -11.78 2.67
C SER A 202 -25.62 -11.04 2.12
N PHE A 203 -24.80 -10.48 3.01
CA PHE A 203 -23.59 -9.75 2.64
C PHE A 203 -22.36 -10.32 3.36
N PHE A 204 -21.21 -10.27 2.68
CA PHE A 204 -19.95 -10.69 3.28
C PHE A 204 -19.43 -9.62 4.24
N LEU A 205 -19.28 -9.99 5.52
CA LEU A 205 -18.66 -9.17 6.55
C LEU A 205 -17.14 -9.07 6.34
N PHE A 206 -16.47 -10.20 6.15
CA PHE A 206 -15.02 -10.25 6.02
C PHE A 206 -14.54 -10.22 4.55
N PHE A 207 -13.58 -9.38 4.14
CA PHE A 207 -13.13 -8.11 4.72
C PHE A 207 -13.83 -6.95 4.00
N SER A 208 -13.91 -5.74 4.57
CA SER A 208 -14.74 -4.64 4.06
C SER A 208 -14.37 -4.17 2.64
N GLY A 209 -15.28 -4.41 1.67
CA GLY A 209 -15.14 -3.96 0.28
C GLY A 209 -15.37 -2.47 0.10
N HIS A 210 -16.17 -1.86 0.98
CA HIS A 210 -16.39 -0.41 1.06
C HIS A 210 -15.05 0.33 1.30
N VAL A 211 -14.33 -0.09 2.34
CA VAL A 211 -13.03 0.50 2.69
C VAL A 211 -12.00 0.23 1.61
N ALA A 212 -11.94 -1.00 1.11
CA ALA A 212 -10.97 -1.38 0.09
C ALA A 212 -11.18 -0.62 -1.23
N GLY A 213 -12.43 -0.45 -1.67
CA GLY A 213 -12.78 0.30 -2.88
C GLY A 213 -12.40 1.77 -2.80
N ALA A 214 -12.70 2.42 -1.67
CA ALA A 214 -12.30 3.81 -1.41
C ALA A 214 -10.78 3.99 -1.43
N VAL A 215 -10.04 3.05 -0.84
CA VAL A 215 -8.57 3.05 -0.81
C VAL A 215 -7.99 2.90 -2.21
N ILE A 216 -8.51 1.97 -3.01
CA ILE A 216 -8.07 1.79 -4.41
C ILE A 216 -8.29 3.09 -5.21
N ALA A 217 -9.47 3.70 -5.08
CA ALA A 217 -9.79 4.96 -5.75
C ALA A 217 -8.86 6.11 -5.30
N SER A 218 -8.65 6.27 -3.98
CA SER A 218 -7.77 7.29 -3.41
C SER A 218 -6.31 7.13 -3.85
N LEU A 219 -5.77 5.90 -3.81
CA LEU A 219 -4.42 5.60 -4.28
C LEU A 219 -4.25 5.93 -5.77
N ASP A 220 -5.27 5.65 -6.56
CA ASP A 220 -5.28 5.99 -7.98
C ASP A 220 -5.29 7.51 -8.22
N MET A 221 -6.13 8.25 -7.50
CA MET A 221 -6.17 9.72 -7.56
C MET A 221 -4.83 10.35 -7.15
N ARG A 222 -4.17 9.79 -6.13
CA ARG A 222 -2.84 10.24 -5.67
C ARG A 222 -1.78 10.08 -6.76
N ARG A 223 -1.82 8.97 -7.53
CA ARG A 223 -0.91 8.77 -8.67
C ARG A 223 -1.11 9.82 -9.76
N MET A 224 -2.35 10.24 -9.99
CA MET A 224 -2.69 11.29 -10.96
C MET A 224 -2.53 12.72 -10.42
N GLN A 225 -1.88 12.90 -9.26
CA GLN A 225 -1.73 14.19 -8.57
C GLN A 225 -3.07 14.90 -8.24
N ARG A 226 -4.21 14.19 -8.24
CA ARG A 226 -5.53 14.70 -7.84
C ARG A 226 -5.70 14.65 -6.32
N ARG A 227 -4.78 15.30 -5.59
CA ARG A 227 -4.66 15.17 -4.13
C ARG A 227 -5.91 15.61 -3.38
N GLY A 228 -6.61 16.66 -3.86
CA GLY A 228 -7.84 17.13 -3.23
C GLY A 228 -8.94 16.08 -3.21
N MET A 229 -9.19 15.40 -4.35
CA MET A 229 -10.17 14.32 -4.43
C MET A 229 -9.75 13.09 -3.61
N ALA A 230 -8.45 12.77 -3.60
CA ALA A 230 -7.94 11.69 -2.78
C ALA A 230 -8.19 11.93 -1.28
N TRP A 231 -7.89 13.14 -0.79
CA TRP A 231 -8.18 13.54 0.59
C TRP A 231 -9.67 13.47 0.92
N LEU A 232 -10.53 13.92 0.00
CA LEU A 232 -11.98 13.81 0.18
C LEU A 232 -12.40 12.34 0.31
N PHE A 233 -11.90 11.46 -0.55
CA PHE A 233 -12.20 10.03 -0.48
C PHE A 233 -11.69 9.40 0.82
N ASP A 234 -10.52 9.79 1.32
CA ASP A 234 -10.00 9.28 2.59
C ASP A 234 -10.87 9.73 3.77
N ILE A 235 -11.30 11.00 3.80
CA ILE A 235 -12.20 11.52 4.85
C ILE A 235 -13.55 10.80 4.81
N LEU A 236 -14.15 10.68 3.62
CA LEU A 236 -15.41 9.98 3.43
C LEU A 236 -15.29 8.50 3.80
N ASN A 237 -14.14 7.87 3.53
CA ASN A 237 -13.86 6.49 3.92
C ASN A 237 -13.78 6.31 5.44
N VAL A 238 -13.17 7.27 6.16
CA VAL A 238 -13.16 7.27 7.64
C VAL A 238 -14.57 7.40 8.19
N LEU A 239 -15.38 8.32 7.64
CA LEU A 239 -16.78 8.49 8.06
C LEU A 239 -17.62 7.24 7.75
N GLN A 240 -17.43 6.65 6.57
CA GLN A 240 -18.06 5.39 6.18
C GLN A 240 -17.67 4.25 7.12
N SER A 241 -16.39 4.13 7.45
CA SER A 241 -15.88 3.12 8.39
C SER A 241 -16.47 3.30 9.79
N LEU A 242 -16.51 4.54 10.29
CA LEU A 242 -17.11 4.87 11.59
C LEU A 242 -18.58 4.48 11.63
N ARG A 243 -19.34 4.78 10.56
CA ARG A 243 -20.73 4.38 10.44
C ARG A 243 -20.87 2.87 10.46
N LEU A 244 -20.14 2.15 9.60
CA LEU A 244 -20.24 0.69 9.51
C LEU A 244 -19.94 0.00 10.85
N LEU A 245 -19.01 0.55 11.61
CA LEU A 245 -18.68 0.10 12.96
C LEU A 245 -19.79 0.42 13.97
N ALA A 246 -20.34 1.64 13.89
CA ALA A 246 -21.41 2.10 14.78
C ALA A 246 -22.76 1.42 14.51
N THR A 247 -23.07 1.05 13.27
CA THR A 247 -24.27 0.27 12.94
C THR A 247 -24.09 -1.22 13.20
N ARG A 248 -22.90 -1.65 13.68
CA ARG A 248 -22.50 -3.06 13.84
C ARG A 248 -22.49 -3.84 12.52
N GLY A 249 -22.37 -3.14 11.40
CA GLY A 249 -22.36 -3.74 10.06
C GLY A 249 -21.02 -4.29 9.63
N HIS A 250 -19.93 -3.98 10.34
CA HIS A 250 -18.61 -4.57 10.15
C HIS A 250 -17.84 -4.60 11.47
N TYR A 251 -17.07 -5.67 11.68
CA TYR A 251 -16.09 -5.73 12.75
C TYR A 251 -14.91 -4.81 12.43
N THR A 252 -14.20 -4.34 13.46
CA THR A 252 -12.98 -3.54 13.32
C THR A 252 -11.93 -4.24 12.46
N ILE A 253 -11.82 -5.57 12.60
CA ILE A 253 -10.90 -6.37 11.80
C ILE A 253 -11.29 -6.36 10.32
N ASP A 254 -12.57 -6.35 9.98
CA ASP A 254 -13.04 -6.28 8.59
C ASP A 254 -12.60 -4.97 7.93
N LEU A 255 -12.67 -3.87 8.67
CA LEU A 255 -12.27 -2.54 8.19
C LEU A 255 -10.75 -2.45 8.03
N ALA A 256 -10.00 -2.95 9.01
CA ALA A 256 -8.53 -2.97 8.97
C ALA A 256 -7.99 -3.84 7.84
N VAL A 257 -8.54 -5.05 7.67
CA VAL A 257 -8.18 -5.94 6.56
C VAL A 257 -8.64 -5.34 5.23
N GLY A 258 -9.78 -4.65 5.18
CA GLY A 258 -10.23 -3.93 3.99
C GLY A 258 -9.25 -2.84 3.53
N LEU A 259 -8.73 -2.04 4.47
CA LEU A 259 -7.68 -1.06 4.19
C LEU A 259 -6.41 -1.73 3.63
N GLY A 260 -5.94 -2.79 4.30
CA GLY A 260 -4.77 -3.56 3.87
C GLY A 260 -4.96 -4.21 2.50
N ALA A 261 -6.14 -4.78 2.25
CA ALA A 261 -6.52 -5.37 0.97
C ALA A 261 -6.49 -4.33 -0.16
N GLY A 262 -7.04 -3.13 0.06
CA GLY A 262 -6.99 -2.06 -0.95
C GLY A 262 -5.56 -1.71 -1.37
N ILE A 263 -4.64 -1.61 -0.40
CA ILE A 263 -3.21 -1.34 -0.67
C ILE A 263 -2.55 -2.55 -1.36
N LEU A 264 -2.79 -3.76 -0.87
CA LEU A 264 -2.20 -4.99 -1.40
C LEU A 264 -2.62 -5.23 -2.85
N PHE A 265 -3.92 -5.13 -3.15
CA PHE A 265 -4.42 -5.37 -4.51
C PHE A 265 -4.03 -4.25 -5.47
N ASP A 266 -3.91 -3.01 -5.00
CA ASP A 266 -3.33 -1.93 -5.80
C ASP A 266 -1.87 -2.19 -6.18
N PHE A 267 -1.08 -2.70 -5.23
CA PHE A 267 0.31 -3.09 -5.48
C PHE A 267 0.40 -4.27 -6.46
N LEU A 268 -0.41 -5.31 -6.27
CA LEU A 268 -0.47 -6.47 -7.15
C LEU A 268 -0.91 -6.09 -8.57
N ALA A 269 -1.91 -5.23 -8.72
CA ALA A 269 -2.32 -4.71 -10.02
C ALA A 269 -1.18 -3.94 -10.70
N GLY A 270 -0.44 -3.13 -9.96
CA GLY A 270 0.75 -2.44 -10.48
C GLY A 270 1.83 -3.40 -10.98
N LYS A 271 2.08 -4.50 -10.25
CA LYS A 271 3.01 -5.56 -10.69
C LYS A 271 2.50 -6.29 -11.93
N TYR A 272 1.21 -6.57 -12.00
CA TYR A 272 0.57 -7.20 -13.15
C TYR A 272 0.72 -6.34 -14.41
N GLU A 273 0.40 -5.04 -14.34
CA GLU A 273 0.57 -4.11 -15.46
C GLU A 273 2.03 -4.04 -15.94
N GLN A 274 2.98 -3.87 -15.01
CA GLN A 274 4.41 -3.85 -15.35
C GLN A 274 4.84 -5.11 -16.10
N SER A 275 4.39 -6.29 -15.63
CA SER A 275 4.73 -7.57 -16.25
C SER A 275 4.24 -7.70 -17.70
N LYS A 276 3.08 -7.09 -18.01
CA LYS A 276 2.50 -7.09 -19.36
C LYS A 276 3.25 -6.12 -20.26
N THR A 277 3.54 -4.91 -19.80
CA THR A 277 4.32 -3.92 -20.55
C THR A 277 5.71 -4.44 -20.91
N THR A 278 6.42 -5.07 -19.96
CA THR A 278 7.75 -5.64 -20.23
C THR A 278 7.69 -6.74 -21.29
N LYS A 279 6.72 -7.66 -21.22
CA LYS A 279 6.56 -8.72 -22.23
C LYS A 279 6.27 -8.17 -23.63
N THR A 280 5.43 -7.15 -23.74
CA THR A 280 5.14 -6.49 -25.02
C THR A 280 6.39 -5.78 -25.59
N SER A 281 7.20 -5.14 -24.74
CA SER A 281 8.45 -4.51 -25.21
C SER A 281 9.48 -5.52 -25.70
N THR A 282 9.61 -6.67 -25.03
CA THR A 282 10.55 -7.74 -25.44
C THR A 282 10.10 -8.39 -26.74
N PHE A 283 8.80 -8.63 -26.90
CA PHE A 283 8.23 -9.19 -28.14
C PHE A 283 8.42 -8.22 -29.32
N SER A 284 8.15 -6.93 -29.13
CA SER A 284 8.35 -5.92 -30.17
C SER A 284 9.83 -5.78 -30.58
N ARG A 285 10.76 -5.91 -29.62
CA ARG A 285 12.20 -5.88 -29.89
C ARG A 285 12.66 -7.13 -30.65
N SER A 286 12.18 -8.31 -30.26
CA SER A 286 12.47 -9.56 -30.98
C SER A 286 11.95 -9.53 -32.42
N MET A 287 10.78 -8.93 -32.69
CA MET A 287 10.29 -8.77 -34.06
C MET A 287 11.10 -7.78 -34.90
N LYS A 288 11.62 -6.70 -34.29
CA LYS A 288 12.49 -5.74 -34.99
C LYS A 288 13.88 -6.27 -35.30
N GLU A 289 14.33 -7.31 -34.61
CA GLU A 289 15.61 -7.98 -34.88
C GLU A 289 15.48 -9.13 -35.91
N ILE A 290 14.26 -9.49 -36.31
CA ILE A 290 13.97 -10.56 -37.29
C ILE A 290 13.62 -10.00 -38.69
N CYS A 291 13.35 -8.70 -38.82
CA CYS A 291 13.20 -7.99 -40.10
C CYS A 291 14.43 -7.15 -40.41
#